data_AF-A0A4U1IA14-F1
#
_entry.id   AF-A0A4U1IA14-F1
#
_cell.length_a   1.000
_cell.length_b   1.000
_cell.length_c   1.000
_cell.angle_alpha   90.00
_cell.angle_beta   90.00
_cell.angle_gamma   90.00
#
_symmetry.space_group_name_H-M   'P 1'
#
loop_
_entity.id
_entity.type
_entity.pdbx_description
1 polymer ?
#
loop_
_entity_poly.entity_id
_entity_poly.type
_entity_poly.pdbx_seq_one_letter_code
_entity_poly.pdbx_strand_id
1 'polypeptide(L)'
;MLINCVVYQDGRKLADIDIADINSYVSRPECFVWVALKDPEPGELQQMQRQFGLHELSIEDAQHGHQRPKIDEYGDPLFAVPTMIAGIYGMYFQSIPELSWKYGYHTCLAVMVAIDIVLWWRFRKAGWL
;
A
#
# COMPACT_ATOMS: atom_id res chain seq x y z
N MET A 1 0.86 -10.80 17.10
CA MET A 1 -0.16 -11.76 17.53
C MET A 1 -1.09 -12.15 16.38
N LEU A 2 -1.25 -13.45 16.15
CA LEU A 2 -2.28 -13.99 15.25
C LEU A 2 -3.69 -13.62 15.71
N ILE A 3 -4.44 -12.95 14.84
CA ILE A 3 -5.87 -12.65 15.06
C ILE A 3 -6.72 -13.78 14.49
N ASN A 4 -6.42 -14.20 13.26
CA ASN A 4 -7.26 -15.17 12.55
C ASN A 4 -6.46 -15.89 11.46
N CYS A 5 -6.78 -17.16 11.23
CA CYS A 5 -6.25 -17.97 10.13
C CYS A 5 -7.38 -18.87 9.62
N VAL A 6 -7.87 -18.60 8.42
CA VAL A 6 -9.07 -19.22 7.87
C VAL A 6 -8.80 -19.73 6.47
N VAL A 7 -9.23 -20.95 6.17
CA VAL A 7 -9.26 -21.47 4.81
C VAL A 7 -10.65 -21.31 4.20
N TYR A 8 -10.68 -20.84 2.97
CA TYR A 8 -11.84 -20.73 2.12
C TYR A 8 -11.69 -21.65 0.92
N GLN A 9 -12.81 -22.19 0.44
CA GLN A 9 -12.89 -22.95 -0.80
C GLN A 9 -14.22 -22.57 -1.49
N ASP A 10 -14.17 -22.28 -2.79
CA ASP A 10 -15.35 -21.86 -3.57
C ASP A 10 -16.13 -20.69 -2.92
N GLY A 11 -15.40 -19.74 -2.34
CA GLY A 11 -15.98 -18.57 -1.66
C GLY A 11 -16.65 -18.87 -0.31
N ARG A 12 -16.55 -20.09 0.22
CA ARG A 12 -17.10 -20.47 1.53
C ARG A 12 -15.99 -20.74 2.53
N LYS A 13 -16.19 -20.30 3.78
CA LYS A 13 -15.31 -20.65 4.89
C LYS A 13 -15.37 -22.17 5.11
N LEU A 14 -14.22 -22.84 5.01
CA LEU A 14 -14.10 -24.28 5.23
C LEU A 14 -13.76 -24.57 6.70
N ALA A 15 -12.73 -23.93 7.26
CA ALA A 15 -12.32 -24.10 8.65
C ALA A 15 -11.42 -22.95 9.14
N ASP A 16 -11.36 -22.75 10.45
CA ASP A 16 -10.25 -22.06 11.10
C ASP A 16 -9.11 -23.08 11.24
N ILE A 17 -7.88 -22.68 10.91
CA ILE A 17 -6.71 -23.58 10.88
C ILE A 17 -5.54 -22.97 11.66
N ASP A 18 -4.64 -23.82 12.16
CA ASP A 18 -3.40 -23.35 12.77
C ASP A 18 -2.36 -22.99 11.70
N ILE A 19 -1.40 -22.12 12.07
CA ILE A 19 -0.31 -21.69 11.17
C ILE A 19 0.47 -22.89 10.61
N ALA A 20 0.61 -23.95 11.39
CA ALA A 20 1.32 -25.16 10.98
C ALA A 20 0.66 -25.88 9.79
N ASP A 21 -0.66 -25.71 9.60
CA ASP A 21 -1.44 -26.42 8.58
C ASP A 21 -1.56 -25.63 7.27
N ILE A 22 -1.13 -24.37 7.24
CA ILE A 22 -1.27 -23.47 6.08
C ILE A 22 -0.78 -24.12 4.79
N ASN A 23 0.44 -24.65 4.79
CA ASN A 23 1.05 -25.24 3.59
C ASN A 23 0.21 -26.37 2.98
N SER A 24 -0.44 -27.19 3.83
CA SER A 24 -1.30 -28.30 3.42
C SER A 24 -2.57 -27.87 2.66
N TYR A 25 -3.01 -26.63 2.85
CA TYR A 25 -4.17 -26.05 2.18
C TYR A 25 -3.78 -25.15 1.01
N VAL A 26 -2.67 -24.40 1.11
CA VAL A 26 -2.18 -23.53 0.04
C VAL A 26 -1.84 -24.31 -1.23
N SER A 27 -1.38 -25.56 -1.11
CA SER A 27 -1.11 -26.41 -2.29
C SER A 27 -2.36 -26.99 -2.96
N ARG A 28 -3.56 -26.80 -2.39
CA ARG A 28 -4.81 -27.35 -2.95
C ARG A 28 -5.40 -26.37 -3.98
N PRO A 29 -5.88 -26.86 -5.14
CA PRO A 29 -6.59 -26.01 -6.10
C PRO A 29 -7.88 -25.47 -5.46
N GLU A 30 -8.26 -24.24 -5.82
CA GLU A 30 -9.46 -23.53 -5.32
C GLU A 30 -9.47 -23.23 -3.80
N CYS A 31 -8.35 -23.42 -3.10
CA CYS A 31 -8.22 -23.04 -1.70
C CYS A 31 -7.57 -21.66 -1.55
N PHE A 32 -8.15 -20.85 -0.67
CA PHE A 32 -7.64 -19.53 -0.31
C PHE A 32 -7.47 -19.45 1.20
N VAL A 33 -6.24 -19.19 1.67
CA VAL A 33 -5.93 -19.06 3.10
C VAL A 33 -5.78 -17.59 3.45
N TRP A 34 -6.64 -17.12 4.37
CA TRP A 34 -6.59 -15.76 4.91
C TRP A 34 -5.93 -15.76 6.28
N VAL A 35 -4.83 -15.03 6.42
CA VAL A 35 -4.12 -14.87 7.69
C VAL A 35 -4.13 -13.41 8.09
N ALA A 36 -4.60 -13.12 9.31
CA ALA A 36 -4.60 -11.79 9.90
C ALA A 36 -3.67 -11.79 11.10
N LEU A 37 -2.60 -10.99 11.02
CA LEU A 37 -1.69 -10.70 12.11
C LEU A 37 -1.90 -9.26 12.58
N LYS A 38 -1.85 -9.04 13.90
CA LYS A 38 -1.78 -7.70 14.49
C LYS A 38 -0.56 -7.60 15.37
N ASP A 39 0.21 -6.54 15.19
CA ASP A 39 1.44 -6.26 15.93
C ASP A 39 2.30 -7.54 16.06
N PRO A 40 2.69 -8.17 14.94
CA PRO A 40 3.35 -9.46 14.98
C PRO A 40 4.77 -9.35 15.54
N GLU A 41 5.15 -10.31 16.39
CA GLU A 41 6.53 -10.41 16.83
C GLU A 41 7.43 -10.86 15.67
N PRO A 42 8.74 -10.55 15.70
CA PRO A 42 9.67 -10.95 14.65
C PRO A 42 9.63 -12.45 14.32
N GLY A 43 9.39 -13.30 15.33
CA GLY A 43 9.26 -14.75 15.16
C GLY A 43 8.00 -15.17 14.37
N GLU A 44 6.88 -14.48 14.55
CA GLU A 44 5.63 -14.76 13.81
C GLU A 44 5.78 -14.42 12.34
N LEU A 45 6.45 -13.30 12.01
CA LEU A 45 6.71 -12.91 10.63
C LEU A 45 7.67 -13.86 9.91
N GLN A 46 8.72 -14.33 10.60
CA GLN A 46 9.58 -15.39 10.06
C GLN A 46 8.82 -16.69 9.81
N GLN A 47 7.82 -17.02 10.64
CA GLN A 47 6.99 -18.19 10.43
C GLN A 47 6.14 -18.03 9.15
N MET A 48 5.56 -16.84 8.90
CA MET A 48 4.85 -16.54 7.66
C MET A 48 5.76 -16.62 6.44
N GLN A 49 6.99 -16.11 6.56
CA GLN A 49 7.99 -16.21 5.50
C GLN A 49 8.19 -17.65 5.05
N ARG A 50 8.33 -18.59 6.01
CA ARG A 50 8.53 -20.01 5.71
C ARG A 50 7.28 -20.70 5.19
N GLN A 51 6.10 -20.38 5.72
CA GLN A 51 4.84 -21.04 5.34
C GLN A 51 4.36 -20.62 3.94
N PHE A 52 4.53 -19.34 3.58
CA PHE A 52 4.08 -18.78 2.31
C PHE A 52 5.19 -18.53 1.29
N GLY A 53 6.46 -18.73 1.66
CA GLY A 53 7.60 -18.45 0.77
C GLY A 53 7.79 -16.96 0.50
N LEU A 54 7.52 -16.09 1.48
CA LEU A 54 7.63 -14.65 1.31
C LEU A 54 9.10 -14.23 1.16
N HIS A 55 9.32 -13.19 0.36
CA HIS A 55 10.66 -12.64 0.14
C HIS A 55 11.15 -11.89 1.39
N GLU A 56 12.45 -11.96 1.69
CA GLU A 56 13.05 -11.36 2.89
C GLU A 56 12.76 -9.85 3.00
N LEU A 57 12.90 -9.11 1.90
CA LEU A 57 12.57 -7.68 1.84
C LEU A 57 11.11 -7.38 2.21
N SER A 58 10.15 -8.23 1.85
CA SER A 58 8.75 -8.02 2.22
C SER A 58 8.49 -8.21 3.72
N ILE A 59 9.26 -9.08 4.37
CA ILE A 59 9.23 -9.28 5.82
C ILE A 59 9.88 -8.10 6.54
N GLU A 60 11.02 -7.64 6.04
CA GLU A 60 11.73 -6.47 6.57
C GLU A 60 10.84 -5.22 6.51
N ASP A 61 10.17 -4.98 5.37
CA ASP A 61 9.25 -3.86 5.20
C ASP A 61 8.04 -3.96 6.12
N ALA A 62 7.50 -5.16 6.33
CA ALA A 62 6.40 -5.41 7.26
C ALA A 62 6.83 -5.20 8.74
N GLN A 63 8.09 -5.46 9.09
CA GLN A 63 8.63 -5.24 10.44
C GLN A 63 8.84 -3.76 10.77
N HIS A 64 9.39 -2.98 9.85
CA HIS A 64 9.72 -1.57 10.11
C HIS A 64 8.49 -0.64 10.07
N GLY A 65 7.44 -1.03 9.34
CA GLY A 65 6.20 -0.24 9.22
C GLY A 65 6.41 1.12 8.54
N HIS A 66 5.37 1.97 8.52
CA HIS A 66 5.38 3.34 7.95
C HIS A 66 5.92 3.46 6.51
N GLN A 67 5.86 2.37 5.75
CA GLN A 67 6.26 2.36 4.35
C GLN A 67 5.33 3.27 3.54
N ARG A 68 5.90 3.91 2.52
CA ARG A 68 5.09 4.62 1.52
C ARG A 68 4.18 3.62 0.81
N PRO A 69 2.95 4.00 0.43
CA PRO A 69 2.09 3.10 -0.31
C PRO A 69 2.76 2.68 -1.63
N LYS A 70 2.83 1.36 -1.83
CA LYS A 70 3.54 0.73 -2.96
C LYS A 70 3.01 -0.68 -3.21
N ILE A 71 3.32 -1.21 -4.39
CA ILE A 71 3.06 -2.60 -4.79
C ILE A 71 4.36 -3.12 -5.39
N ASP A 72 4.89 -4.19 -4.83
CA ASP A 72 6.15 -4.82 -5.23
C ASP A 72 5.90 -6.31 -5.55
N GLU A 73 6.44 -6.80 -6.67
CA GLU A 73 6.39 -8.21 -7.06
C GLU A 73 7.71 -8.90 -6.72
N TYR A 74 7.65 -9.98 -5.94
CA TYR A 74 8.84 -10.76 -5.54
C TYR A 74 8.83 -12.17 -6.15
N GLY A 75 8.63 -12.24 -7.47
CA GLY A 75 8.43 -13.51 -8.17
C GLY A 75 6.97 -13.94 -8.12
N ASP A 76 6.65 -14.94 -7.29
CA ASP A 76 5.30 -15.46 -7.14
C ASP A 76 4.40 -14.63 -6.19
N PRO A 77 4.85 -14.18 -5.00
CA PRO A 77 4.03 -13.37 -4.12
C PRO A 77 4.01 -11.87 -4.50
N LEU A 78 2.83 -11.27 -4.40
CA LEU A 78 2.63 -9.82 -4.47
C LEU A 78 2.67 -9.22 -3.06
N PHE A 79 3.50 -8.20 -2.87
CA PHE A 79 3.53 -7.41 -1.65
C PHE A 79 2.88 -6.05 -1.89
N ALA A 80 1.99 -5.63 -0.99
CA ALA A 80 1.32 -4.34 -1.11
C ALA A 80 1.26 -3.64 0.25
N VAL A 81 1.56 -2.34 0.23
CA VAL A 81 1.40 -1.44 1.37
C VAL A 81 0.26 -0.47 1.05
N PRO A 82 -0.96 -0.70 1.54
CA PRO A 82 -2.05 0.25 1.38
C PRO A 82 -1.92 1.40 2.40
N THR A 83 -2.31 2.60 2.00
CA THR A 83 -2.56 3.73 2.91
C THR A 83 -4.04 4.04 2.92
N MET A 84 -4.64 4.14 4.10
CA MET A 84 -6.04 4.55 4.23
C MET A 84 -6.21 5.98 3.72
N ILE A 85 -7.37 6.30 3.13
CA ILE A 85 -7.67 7.64 2.61
C ILE A 85 -7.43 8.73 3.67
N ALA A 86 -7.74 8.44 4.94
CA ALA A 86 -7.44 9.34 6.07
C ALA A 86 -5.95 9.66 6.23
N GLY A 87 -5.05 8.75 5.86
CA GLY A 87 -3.60 8.96 5.85
C GLY A 87 -3.12 9.87 4.71
N ILE A 88 -3.83 9.90 3.58
CA ILE A 88 -3.56 10.85 2.47
C ILE A 88 -3.94 12.28 2.91
N TYR A 89 -5.09 12.44 3.56
CA TYR A 89 -5.51 13.72 4.16
C TYR A 89 -4.74 14.07 5.45
N GLY A 90 -4.10 13.07 6.08
CA GLY A 90 -3.32 13.20 7.31
C GLY A 90 -1.82 13.42 7.09
N MET A 91 -1.32 13.44 5.85
CA MET A 91 0.00 13.99 5.56
C MET A 91 0.01 15.42 6.09
N TYR A 92 0.95 15.75 6.98
CA TYR A 92 1.06 17.01 7.72
C TYR A 92 1.26 18.21 6.76
N PHE A 93 0.20 18.63 6.06
CA PHE A 93 0.14 19.93 5.37
C PHE A 93 0.08 21.11 6.37
N GLN A 94 0.16 20.84 7.67
CA GLN A 94 0.17 21.86 8.73
C GLN A 94 1.38 22.81 8.63
N SER A 95 2.47 22.39 7.98
CA SER A 95 3.69 23.19 7.80
C SER A 95 3.98 23.54 6.33
N ILE A 96 2.92 23.74 5.52
CA ILE A 96 3.04 24.49 4.27
C ILE A 96 2.50 25.91 4.53
N PRO A 97 3.36 26.93 4.68
CA PRO A 97 2.92 28.28 5.03
C PRO A 97 1.91 28.87 4.03
N GLU A 98 1.98 28.50 2.75
CA GLU A 98 1.06 28.93 1.70
C GLU A 98 -0.39 28.44 1.87
N LEU A 99 -0.65 27.37 2.65
CA LEU A 99 -2.00 26.82 2.84
C LEU A 99 -2.79 27.51 3.98
N SER A 100 -2.10 28.22 4.88
CA SER A 100 -2.70 28.96 5.99
C SER A 100 -3.35 30.29 5.56
N TRP A 101 -3.01 30.77 4.36
CA TRP A 101 -3.55 32.00 3.82
C TRP A 101 -4.94 31.73 3.22
N LYS A 102 -5.94 32.52 3.63
CA LYS A 102 -7.34 32.43 3.14
C LYS A 102 -7.45 32.41 1.60
N TYR A 103 -6.50 33.01 0.90
CA TYR A 103 -6.45 33.03 -0.57
C TYR A 103 -5.33 32.18 -1.19
N GLY A 104 -4.51 31.48 -0.40
CA GLY A 104 -3.34 30.74 -0.87
C GLY A 104 -3.67 29.74 -1.97
N TYR A 105 -4.73 28.95 -1.79
CA TYR A 105 -5.23 28.02 -2.80
C TYR A 105 -5.58 28.70 -4.14
N HIS A 106 -6.29 29.84 -4.07
CA HIS A 106 -6.69 30.60 -5.26
C HIS A 106 -5.49 31.25 -5.94
N THR A 107 -4.52 31.75 -5.18
CA THR A 107 -3.28 32.32 -5.69
C THR A 107 -2.43 31.28 -6.41
N CYS A 108 -2.26 30.08 -5.83
CA CYS A 108 -1.53 28.98 -6.48
C CYS A 108 -2.20 28.56 -7.79
N LEU A 109 -3.52 28.42 -7.81
CA LEU A 109 -4.27 28.12 -9.04
C LEU A 109 -4.11 29.22 -10.09
N ALA A 110 -4.19 30.49 -9.70
CA ALA A 110 -4.01 31.62 -10.61
C ALA A 110 -2.60 31.63 -11.22
N VAL A 111 -1.57 31.34 -10.43
CA VAL A 111 -0.18 31.25 -10.89
C VAL A 111 0.02 30.08 -11.86
N MET A 112 -0.52 28.89 -11.55
CA MET A 112 -0.45 27.74 -12.45
C MET A 112 -1.10 28.04 -13.81
N VAL A 113 -2.33 28.55 -13.79
CA VAL A 113 -3.04 28.94 -15.03
C VAL A 113 -2.28 30.03 -15.79
N ALA A 114 -1.72 31.02 -15.10
CA ALA A 114 -0.93 32.06 -15.75
C ALA A 114 0.33 31.50 -16.41
N ILE A 115 1.05 30.58 -15.75
CA ILE A 115 2.22 29.92 -16.32
C ILE A 115 1.83 29.11 -17.55
N ASP A 116 0.75 28.32 -17.47
CA ASP A 116 0.26 27.51 -18.58
C ASP A 116 -0.16 28.36 -19.78
N ILE A 117 -0.86 29.48 -19.54
CA ILE A 117 -1.24 30.43 -20.60
C ILE A 117 0.01 31.08 -21.22
N VAL A 118 0.99 31.48 -20.41
CA VAL A 118 2.24 32.08 -20.89
C VAL A 118 3.03 31.08 -21.73
N LEU A 119 3.15 29.83 -21.27
CA LEU A 119 3.81 28.75 -22.01
C LEU A 119 3.08 28.44 -23.30
N TRP A 120 1.76 28.30 -23.25
CA TRP A 120 0.92 28.08 -24.44
C TRP A 120 1.10 29.21 -25.47
N TRP A 121 1.02 30.47 -25.03
CA TRP A 121 1.21 31.62 -25.91
C TRP A 121 2.62 31.66 -26.51
N ARG A 122 3.64 31.35 -25.70
CA ARG A 122 5.04 31.33 -26.14
C ARG A 122 5.31 30.20 -27.13
N PHE A 123 4.78 29.00 -26.89
CA PHE A 123 4.92 27.87 -27.81
C PHE A 123 4.16 28.11 -29.12
N ARG A 124 2.97 28.71 -29.05
CA ARG A 124 2.21 29.12 -30.24
C ARG A 124 2.96 30.17 -31.06
N LYS A 125 3.60 31.14 -30.41
CA LYS A 125 4.44 32.15 -31.10
C LYS A 125 5.71 31.55 -31.70
N ALA A 126 6.27 30.51 -31.07
CA ALA A 126 7.44 29.79 -31.55
C ALA A 126 7.13 28.76 -32.65
N GLY A 127 5.85 28.55 -33.01
CA GLY A 127 5.42 27.57 -34.02
C GLY A 127 5.61 26.12 -33.59
N TRP A 128 5.69 25.86 -32.28
CA TRP A 128 5.79 24.50 -31.72
C TRP A 128 4.42 23.85 -31.48
N LEU A 129 3.34 24.64 -31.64
CA LEU A 129 1.92 24.31 -31.54
C LEU A 129 1.19 25.00 -32.69
#